data_AF-A0A384KD63-F1
#
_entry.id   AF-A0A384KD63-F1
#
_cell.length_a   1.000
_cell.length_b   1.000
_cell.length_c   1.000
_cell.angle_alpha   90.00
_cell.angle_beta   90.00
_cell.angle_gamma   90.00
#
_symmetry.space_group_name_H-M   'P 1'
#
loop_
_entity.id
_entity.type
_entity.pdbx_description
1 polymer ?
#
loop_
_entity_poly.entity_id
_entity_poly.type
_entity_poly.pdbx_seq_one_letter_code
_entity_poly.pdbx_strand_id
1 'polypeptide(L)'
;MEDECGTNLMKGDEKKKQVRDEKLSMSAQRLLERNTLKLQELIDSSYTNCIKKSDRDHFRQYTPRVMCGNPCEYFPSTPLSNFQSPDFFEKLPLDTLFFIFYYQPGTYQQHLAAKELKKKSWKYHKKYTTWFLPCDKNIRMLNDKTEQGTYLSFDYESTWSKQLKEAFSFEDMYLEDEITT
;
A
#
# COMPACT_ATOMS: atom_id res chain seq x y z
N MET A 1 74.54 -25.87 -9.93
CA MET A 1 75.11 -27.09 -9.33
C MET A 1 73.92 -27.81 -8.76
N GLU A 2 73.17 -28.49 -9.63
CA GLU A 2 73.41 -29.90 -9.96
C GLU A 2 73.42 -30.72 -8.67
N ASP A 3 72.34 -31.47 -8.43
CA ASP A 3 72.47 -32.91 -8.38
C ASP A 3 71.14 -33.61 -8.71
N GLU A 4 71.34 -34.79 -9.27
CA GLU A 4 70.47 -35.69 -10.00
C GLU A 4 69.20 -36.15 -9.28
N CYS A 5 68.18 -36.57 -10.04
CA CYS A 5 67.72 -37.96 -9.95
C CYS A 5 66.84 -38.35 -11.15
N GLY A 6 67.39 -39.24 -11.99
CA GLY A 6 66.77 -40.52 -12.27
C GLY A 6 65.46 -40.53 -13.05
N THR A 7 65.59 -40.78 -14.36
CA THR A 7 64.55 -41.35 -15.21
C THR A 7 64.03 -42.69 -14.67
N ASN A 8 62.72 -42.85 -14.54
CA ASN A 8 62.07 -44.16 -14.66
C ASN A 8 60.79 -44.02 -15.50
N LEU A 9 60.84 -44.68 -16.65
CA LEU A 9 59.79 -44.78 -17.65
C LEU A 9 58.79 -45.86 -17.22
N MET A 10 57.54 -45.49 -16.92
CA MET A 10 56.43 -46.44 -16.96
C MET A 10 55.19 -45.78 -17.57
N LYS A 11 55.02 -46.13 -18.85
CA LYS A 11 53.83 -46.09 -19.71
C LYS A 11 52.51 -45.96 -18.93
N GLY A 12 51.95 -44.75 -18.89
CA GLY A 12 50.58 -44.51 -18.43
C GLY A 12 49.63 -44.54 -19.63
N ASP A 13 48.85 -45.61 -19.73
CA ASP A 13 47.84 -45.80 -20.76
C ASP A 13 46.90 -44.59 -20.88
N GLU A 14 46.81 -44.01 -22.08
CA GLU A 14 45.75 -43.09 -22.46
C GLU A 14 44.40 -43.84 -22.46
N LYS A 15 43.77 -43.98 -21.30
CA LYS A 15 42.35 -44.33 -21.24
C LYS A 15 41.55 -43.09 -21.65
N LYS A 16 41.30 -42.97 -22.95
CA LYS A 16 40.14 -42.22 -23.50
C LYS A 16 38.94 -42.55 -22.62
N LYS A 17 38.51 -41.58 -21.80
CA LYS A 17 37.28 -41.69 -21.02
C LYS A 17 36.14 -41.60 -22.03
N GLN A 18 35.79 -42.75 -22.58
CA GLN A 18 34.61 -42.94 -23.42
C GLN A 18 33.43 -42.56 -22.52
N VAL A 19 32.87 -41.37 -22.77
CA VAL A 19 31.59 -40.96 -22.20
C VAL A 19 30.58 -41.95 -22.78
N ARG A 20 30.37 -43.05 -22.05
CA ARG A 20 29.31 -43.99 -22.36
C ARG A 20 28.02 -43.22 -22.20
N ASP A 21 27.24 -43.11 -23.28
CA ASP A 21 25.83 -42.80 -23.20
C ASP A 21 25.17 -43.90 -22.36
N GLU A 22 25.25 -43.79 -21.04
CA GLU A 22 24.54 -44.64 -20.11
C GLU A 22 23.05 -44.31 -20.28
N LYS A 23 22.39 -45.07 -21.16
CA LYS A 23 20.93 -45.08 -21.25
C LYS A 23 20.40 -45.31 -19.85
N LEU A 24 19.74 -44.29 -19.31
CA LEU A 24 19.05 -44.32 -18.03
C LEU A 24 18.22 -45.61 -17.92
N SER A 25 18.24 -46.24 -16.74
CA SER A 25 17.36 -47.38 -16.46
C SER A 25 15.90 -47.04 -16.80
N MET A 26 15.12 -48.03 -17.26
CA MET A 26 13.71 -47.85 -17.58
C MET A 26 12.90 -47.23 -16.43
N SER A 27 13.27 -47.51 -15.17
CA SER A 27 12.66 -46.87 -14.00
C SER A 27 13.02 -45.38 -13.90
N ALA A 28 14.28 -45.03 -14.18
CA ALA A 28 14.75 -43.65 -14.19
C ALA A 28 14.14 -42.84 -15.34
N GLN A 29 13.95 -43.44 -16.53
CA GLN A 29 13.27 -42.80 -17.66
C GLN A 29 11.82 -42.46 -17.33
N ARG A 30 11.08 -43.40 -16.73
CA ARG A 30 9.68 -43.17 -16.29
C ARG A 30 9.57 -42.10 -15.21
N LEU A 31 10.52 -42.06 -14.27
CA LEU A 31 10.57 -41.01 -13.25
C LEU A 31 10.85 -39.65 -13.86
N LEU A 32 11.77 -39.57 -14.82
CA LEU A 32 12.07 -38.33 -15.53
C LEU A 32 10.84 -37.83 -16.30
N GLU A 33 10.19 -38.70 -17.08
CA GLU A 33 8.97 -38.37 -17.81
C GLU A 33 7.85 -37.89 -16.88
N ARG A 34 7.63 -38.59 -15.75
CA ARG A 34 6.67 -38.15 -14.72
C ARG A 34 7.02 -36.78 -14.14
N ASN A 35 8.29 -36.53 -13.88
CA ASN A 35 8.76 -35.24 -13.36
C ASN A 35 8.59 -34.14 -14.41
N THR A 36 8.84 -34.43 -15.69
CA THR A 36 8.63 -33.49 -16.80
C THR A 36 7.15 -33.13 -16.95
N LEU A 37 6.25 -34.11 -16.93
CA LEU A 37 4.80 -33.88 -16.99
C LEU A 37 4.31 -33.05 -15.79
N LYS A 38 4.78 -33.39 -14.58
CA LYS A 38 4.42 -32.65 -13.38
C LYS A 38 4.97 -31.22 -13.38
N LEU A 39 6.16 -31.01 -13.93
CA LEU A 39 6.73 -29.67 -14.10
C LEU A 39 5.90 -28.84 -15.09
N GLN A 40 5.43 -29.45 -16.17
CA GLN A 40 4.56 -28.77 -17.15
C GLN A 40 3.22 -28.39 -16.54
N GLU A 41 2.59 -29.29 -15.78
CA GLU A 41 1.36 -29.01 -15.03
C GLU A 41 1.53 -27.83 -14.05
N LEU A 42 2.66 -27.78 -13.34
CA LEU A 42 2.96 -26.69 -12.41
C LEU A 42 3.18 -25.35 -13.13
N ILE A 43 3.81 -25.36 -14.31
CA ILE A 43 4.00 -24.15 -15.13
C ILE A 43 2.65 -23.64 -15.64
N ASP A 44 1.78 -24.52 -16.16
CA ASP A 44 0.45 -24.15 -16.66
C ASP A 44 -0.43 -23.62 -15.53
N SER A 45 -0.37 -24.25 -14.35
CA SER A 45 -1.03 -23.78 -13.13
C SER A 45 -0.49 -22.43 -12.67
N SER A 46 0.82 -22.19 -12.77
CA SER A 46 1.42 -20.90 -12.42
C SER A 46 1.09 -19.81 -13.44
N TYR A 47 0.95 -20.15 -14.72
CA TYR A 47 0.59 -19.21 -15.78
C TYR A 47 -0.85 -18.72 -15.60
N THR A 48 -1.77 -19.66 -15.36
CA THR A 48 -3.19 -19.35 -15.08
C THR A 48 -3.36 -18.56 -13.79
N ASN A 49 -2.52 -18.81 -12.78
CA ASN A 49 -2.51 -18.10 -11.49
C ASN A 49 -1.34 -17.10 -11.38
N CYS A 50 -0.95 -16.47 -12.48
CA CYS A 50 0.16 -15.52 -12.46
C CYS A 50 -0.10 -14.37 -11.48
N ILE A 51 0.94 -13.95 -10.77
CA ILE A 51 0.87 -12.81 -9.85
C ILE A 51 0.52 -11.57 -10.67
N LYS A 52 -0.64 -11.00 -10.39
CA LYS A 52 -1.16 -9.80 -11.03
C LYS A 52 -0.55 -8.57 -10.36
N LYS A 53 -0.55 -7.44 -11.07
CA LYS A 53 -0.14 -6.15 -10.48
C LYS A 53 -1.00 -5.78 -9.26
N SER A 54 -2.26 -6.19 -9.25
CA SER A 54 -3.17 -6.09 -8.10
C SER A 54 -2.65 -6.80 -6.85
N ASP A 55 -1.89 -7.89 -6.99
CA ASP A 55 -1.45 -8.72 -5.86
C ASP A 55 -0.30 -8.05 -5.08
N ARG A 56 0.45 -7.16 -5.75
CA ARG A 56 1.42 -6.26 -5.12
C ARG A 56 0.75 -5.12 -4.37
N ASP A 57 -0.36 -4.64 -4.90
CA ASP A 57 -1.06 -3.47 -4.40
C ASP A 57 -2.06 -3.90 -3.31
N HIS A 58 -1.55 -4.24 -2.13
CA HIS A 58 -2.37 -4.44 -0.92
C HIS A 58 -3.27 -3.21 -0.60
N PHE A 59 -3.01 -2.06 -1.23
CA PHE A 59 -3.74 -0.80 -1.03
C PHE A 59 -4.46 -0.26 -2.29
N ARG A 60 -4.45 -0.93 -3.45
CA ARG A 60 -4.89 -0.29 -4.71
C ARG A 60 -5.82 -1.08 -5.61
N GLN A 61 -6.82 -1.73 -5.03
CA GLN A 61 -7.99 -2.10 -5.81
C GLN A 61 -9.19 -1.40 -5.20
N TYR A 62 -9.86 -0.58 -6.01
CA TYR A 62 -11.22 -0.18 -5.70
C TYR A 62 -12.00 -1.48 -5.52
N THR A 63 -12.29 -1.83 -4.27
CA THR A 63 -13.15 -2.94 -3.92
C THR A 63 -14.51 -2.32 -3.65
N PRO A 64 -15.47 -2.45 -4.59
CA PRO A 64 -16.81 -1.98 -4.35
C PRO A 64 -17.30 -2.52 -3.02
N ARG A 65 -17.77 -1.64 -2.11
CA ARG A 65 -18.35 -2.07 -0.82
C ARG A 65 -19.59 -2.94 -1.02
N VAL A 66 -20.25 -2.78 -2.16
CA VAL A 66 -21.33 -3.62 -2.64
C VAL A 66 -21.01 -4.00 -4.08
N MET A 67 -20.95 -5.30 -4.35
CA MET A 67 -20.85 -5.83 -5.70
C MET A 67 -22.23 -5.77 -6.34
N CYS A 68 -22.65 -4.60 -6.80
CA CYS A 68 -23.75 -4.50 -7.75
C CYS A 68 -23.16 -4.48 -9.16
N GLY A 69 -23.71 -5.30 -10.06
CA GLY A 69 -23.35 -5.26 -11.46
C GLY A 69 -23.57 -3.85 -12.00
N ASN A 70 -22.66 -3.36 -12.84
CA ASN A 70 -22.79 -2.05 -13.43
C ASN A 70 -24.15 -1.98 -14.17
N PRO A 71 -25.10 -1.12 -13.73
CA PRO A 71 -26.44 -1.11 -14.30
C PRO A 71 -26.47 -0.61 -15.76
N CYS A 72 -25.37 0.00 -16.24
CA CYS A 72 -25.28 0.55 -17.59
C CYS A 72 -23.85 0.47 -18.13
N GLU A 73 -23.69 -0.03 -19.36
CA GLU A 73 -22.38 -0.17 -20.02
C GLU A 73 -21.62 1.16 -20.18
N TYR A 74 -22.35 2.28 -20.27
CA TYR A 74 -21.75 3.61 -20.42
C TYR A 74 -21.24 4.22 -19.11
N PHE A 75 -21.53 3.63 -17.94
CA PHE A 75 -20.98 4.14 -16.67
C PHE A 75 -19.55 3.63 -16.44
N PRO A 76 -18.67 4.48 -15.87
CA PRO A 76 -17.30 4.09 -15.55
C PRO A 76 -17.27 2.88 -14.61
N SER A 77 -16.65 1.79 -15.06
CA SER A 77 -16.48 0.57 -14.25
C SER A 77 -15.17 0.58 -13.46
N THR A 78 -14.27 1.52 -13.76
CA THR A 78 -12.98 1.68 -13.06
C THR A 78 -12.83 3.12 -12.58
N PRO A 79 -12.24 3.34 -11.38
CA PRO A 79 -11.96 4.68 -10.90
C PRO A 79 -10.92 5.37 -11.80
N LEU A 80 -11.04 6.69 -11.91
CA LEU A 80 -10.07 7.49 -12.66
C LEU A 80 -8.69 7.45 -11.99
N SER A 81 -7.62 7.48 -12.78
CA SER A 81 -6.23 7.41 -12.27
C SER A 81 -5.81 8.65 -11.47
N ASN A 82 -6.46 9.80 -11.71
CA ASN A 82 -6.17 11.06 -11.04
C ASN A 82 -6.55 11.09 -9.55
N PHE A 83 -7.35 10.13 -9.05
CA PHE A 83 -7.72 10.03 -7.63
C PHE A 83 -6.54 9.72 -6.69
N GLN A 84 -5.33 9.55 -7.23
CA GLN A 84 -4.09 9.37 -6.46
C GLN A 84 -3.18 10.61 -6.46
N SER A 85 -3.51 11.65 -7.25
CA SER A 85 -2.71 12.87 -7.33
C SER A 85 -3.05 13.83 -6.18
N PRO A 86 -2.07 14.33 -5.41
CA PRO A 86 -2.31 15.36 -4.40
C PRO A 86 -2.97 16.63 -4.97
N ASP A 87 -2.58 17.04 -6.18
CA ASP A 87 -3.10 18.25 -6.85
C ASP A 87 -4.60 18.19 -7.12
N PHE A 88 -5.15 16.97 -7.22
CA PHE A 88 -6.59 16.76 -7.34
C PHE A 88 -7.32 17.11 -6.05
N PHE A 89 -6.76 16.75 -4.89
CA PHE A 89 -7.38 16.99 -3.58
C PHE A 89 -7.42 18.47 -3.21
N GLU A 90 -6.47 19.28 -3.69
CA GLU A 90 -6.48 20.74 -3.47
C GLU A 90 -7.75 21.42 -3.99
N LYS A 91 -8.30 20.86 -5.09
CA LYS A 91 -9.48 21.36 -5.81
C LYS A 91 -10.79 20.84 -5.23
N LEU A 92 -10.74 19.88 -4.30
CA LEU A 92 -11.93 19.31 -3.70
C LEU A 92 -12.54 20.27 -2.66
N PRO A 93 -13.87 20.33 -2.56
CA PRO A 93 -14.53 21.07 -1.49
C PRO A 93 -14.31 20.37 -0.15
N LEU A 94 -14.38 21.13 0.94
CA LEU A 94 -14.22 20.61 2.31
C LEU A 94 -15.15 19.42 2.60
N ASP A 95 -16.39 19.49 2.11
CA ASP A 95 -17.39 18.42 2.26
C ASP A 95 -16.88 17.07 1.74
N THR A 96 -16.29 17.07 0.54
CA THR A 96 -15.70 15.86 -0.06
C THR A 96 -14.44 15.40 0.69
N LEU A 97 -13.62 16.34 1.18
CA LEU A 97 -12.44 15.99 1.99
C LEU A 97 -12.85 15.29 3.30
N PHE A 98 -13.87 15.82 4.00
CA PHE A 98 -14.42 15.16 5.19
C PHE A 98 -15.05 13.82 4.85
N PHE A 99 -15.80 13.72 3.74
CA PHE A 99 -16.35 12.45 3.28
C PHE A 99 -15.28 11.38 3.10
N ILE A 100 -14.22 11.70 2.36
CA ILE A 100 -13.10 10.77 2.15
C ILE A 100 -12.45 10.40 3.49
N PHE A 101 -12.23 11.38 4.37
CA PHE A 101 -11.59 11.14 5.66
C PHE A 101 -12.37 10.17 6.57
N TYR A 102 -13.69 10.33 6.67
CA TYR A 102 -14.54 9.53 7.56
C TYR A 102 -15.02 8.20 6.95
N TYR A 103 -15.25 8.16 5.63
CA TYR A 103 -15.83 6.99 4.96
C TYR A 103 -14.82 6.13 4.18
N GLN A 104 -13.53 6.50 4.15
CA GLN A 104 -12.46 5.69 3.56
C GLN A 104 -11.24 5.53 4.49
N PRO A 105 -11.44 5.06 5.75
CA PRO A 105 -10.35 4.92 6.70
C PRO A 105 -9.27 3.92 6.22
N GLY A 106 -8.01 4.20 6.54
CA GLY A 106 -6.87 3.35 6.20
C GLY A 106 -6.42 3.41 4.74
N THR A 107 -7.00 4.33 3.95
CA THR A 107 -6.66 4.49 2.53
C THR A 107 -5.66 5.62 2.30
N TYR A 108 -4.93 5.55 1.18
CA TYR A 108 -4.06 6.65 0.76
C TYR A 108 -4.85 7.95 0.51
N GLN A 109 -6.10 7.83 0.05
CA GLN A 109 -7.00 8.95 -0.16
C GLN A 109 -7.36 9.66 1.15
N GLN A 110 -7.53 8.93 2.25
CA GLN A 110 -7.71 9.54 3.58
C GLN A 110 -6.48 10.36 3.98
N HIS A 111 -5.27 9.85 3.73
CA HIS A 111 -4.03 10.60 3.98
C HIS A 111 -3.97 11.89 3.15
N LEU A 112 -4.28 11.82 1.85
CA LEU A 112 -4.32 13.00 0.98
C LEU A 112 -5.38 14.02 1.43
N ALA A 113 -6.57 13.55 1.82
CA ALA A 113 -7.62 14.41 2.35
C ALA A 113 -7.21 15.09 3.65
N ALA A 114 -6.60 14.34 4.59
CA ALA A 114 -6.08 14.88 5.84
C ALA A 114 -4.97 15.93 5.60
N LYS A 115 -4.08 15.67 4.66
CA LYS A 115 -3.01 16.62 4.27
C LYS A 115 -3.61 17.94 3.77
N GLU A 116 -4.63 17.89 2.92
CA GLU A 116 -5.30 19.09 2.42
C GLU A 116 -6.12 19.81 3.50
N LEU A 117 -6.75 19.10 4.43
CA LEU A 117 -7.44 19.69 5.58
C LEU A 117 -6.45 20.45 6.48
N LYS A 118 -5.29 19.84 6.79
CA LYS A 118 -4.20 20.50 7.53
C LYS A 118 -3.69 21.74 6.79
N LYS A 119 -3.50 21.68 5.46
CA LYS A 119 -3.11 22.83 4.62
C LYS A 119 -4.14 23.97 4.69
N LYS A 120 -5.42 23.63 4.87
CA LYS A 120 -6.53 24.58 5.09
C LYS A 120 -6.71 24.96 6.58
N SER A 121 -5.70 24.75 7.42
CA SER A 121 -5.66 25.07 8.87
C SER A 121 -6.65 24.32 9.76
N TRP A 122 -7.21 23.20 9.28
CA TRP A 122 -8.00 22.33 10.14
C TRP A 122 -7.08 21.48 11.03
N LYS A 123 -7.36 21.47 12.33
CA LYS A 123 -6.70 20.68 13.37
C LYS A 123 -7.55 19.44 13.67
N TYR A 124 -6.97 18.25 13.67
CA TYR A 124 -7.68 17.02 14.05
C TYR A 124 -7.50 16.74 15.54
N HIS A 125 -8.60 16.48 16.25
CA HIS A 125 -8.62 16.20 17.69
C HIS A 125 -8.84 14.71 17.95
N LYS A 126 -7.81 13.99 18.39
CA LYS A 126 -7.80 12.52 18.58
C LYS A 126 -8.98 12.00 19.42
N LYS A 127 -9.25 12.65 20.56
CA LYS A 127 -10.29 12.20 21.50
C LYS A 127 -11.72 12.39 20.98
N TYR A 128 -12.00 13.47 20.24
CA TYR A 128 -13.31 13.75 19.67
C TYR A 128 -13.44 13.24 18.25
N THR A 129 -12.36 12.68 17.70
CA THR A 129 -12.26 12.18 16.33
C THR A 129 -12.81 13.19 15.30
N THR A 130 -12.63 14.48 15.57
CA THR A 130 -13.28 15.59 14.86
C THR A 130 -12.25 16.63 14.41
N TRP A 131 -12.48 17.25 13.25
CA TRP A 131 -11.71 18.38 12.75
C TRP A 131 -12.24 19.72 13.27
N PHE A 132 -11.32 20.59 13.68
CA PHE A 132 -11.57 21.92 14.23
C PHE A 132 -10.83 22.98 13.41
N LEU A 133 -11.50 24.07 13.07
CA LEU A 133 -10.91 25.25 12.46
C LEU A 133 -10.98 26.42 13.46
N PRO A 134 -9.83 26.99 13.85
CA PRO A 134 -9.76 28.26 14.58
C PRO A 134 -10.57 29.38 13.91
N CYS A 135 -11.53 29.98 14.63
CA CYS A 135 -12.13 31.24 14.20
C CYS A 135 -11.28 32.38 14.79
N ASP A 136 -10.58 33.14 13.94
CA ASP A 136 -9.50 34.08 14.27
C ASP A 136 -9.76 35.07 15.46
N LYS A 137 -8.66 35.63 15.98
CA LYS A 137 -8.45 36.68 17.02
C LYS A 137 -8.83 36.41 18.47
N ASN A 138 -9.58 35.36 18.79
CA ASN A 138 -9.99 35.08 20.18
C ASN A 138 -9.42 33.77 20.76
N ILE A 139 -8.46 33.12 20.10
CA ILE A 139 -7.73 32.01 20.73
C ILE A 139 -6.73 32.57 21.72
N ARG A 140 -6.86 32.17 22.99
CA ARG A 140 -5.96 32.51 24.08
C ARG A 140 -5.36 31.23 24.61
N MET A 141 -4.05 31.21 24.83
CA MET A 141 -3.44 30.15 25.62
C MET A 141 -3.92 30.32 27.06
N LEU A 142 -4.66 29.34 27.58
CA LEU A 142 -5.00 29.28 28.99
C LEU A 142 -3.77 28.86 29.79
N ASN A 143 -3.02 27.89 29.26
CA ASN A 143 -1.75 27.36 29.76
C ASN A 143 -0.86 27.00 28.57
N ASP A 144 0.42 26.68 28.79
CA ASP A 144 1.37 26.24 27.73
C ASP A 144 0.93 25.01 26.91
N LYS A 145 -0.17 24.34 27.31
CA LYS A 145 -0.67 23.09 26.71
C LYS A 145 -2.14 23.15 26.31
N THR A 146 -2.79 24.31 26.47
CA THR A 146 -4.23 24.43 26.27
C THR A 146 -4.59 25.76 25.64
N GLU A 147 -5.16 25.67 24.44
CA GLU A 147 -5.74 26.78 23.70
C GLU A 147 -7.23 26.88 24.04
N GLN A 148 -7.72 28.05 24.45
CA GLN A 148 -9.16 28.29 24.61
C GLN A 148 -9.63 29.35 23.62
N GLY A 149 -10.74 29.09 22.93
CA GLY A 149 -11.30 30.07 22.01
C GLY A 149 -12.57 29.59 21.30
N THR A 150 -12.93 30.31 20.24
CA THR A 150 -14.04 29.94 19.38
C THR A 150 -13.53 29.10 18.22
N TYR A 151 -14.09 27.90 18.09
CA TYR A 151 -13.73 26.95 17.04
C TYR A 151 -14.93 26.59 16.18
N LEU A 152 -14.66 26.30 14.92
CA LEU A 152 -15.63 25.67 14.03
C LEU A 152 -15.31 24.18 13.94
N SER A 153 -16.17 23.32 14.47
CA SER A 153 -16.03 21.86 14.37
C SER A 153 -16.87 21.30 13.23
N PHE A 154 -16.43 20.23 12.58
CA PHE A 154 -17.27 19.51 11.63
C PHE A 154 -17.96 18.31 12.30
N ASP A 155 -19.28 18.37 12.44
CA ASP A 155 -20.08 17.27 12.97
C ASP A 155 -20.35 16.25 11.86
N TYR A 156 -19.57 15.17 11.86
CA TYR A 156 -19.65 14.09 10.88
C TYR A 156 -20.69 13.01 11.24
N GLU A 157 -21.20 13.00 12.48
CA GLU A 157 -22.04 11.91 13.00
C GLU A 157 -23.53 12.23 12.90
N SER A 158 -23.93 13.44 13.27
CA SER A 158 -25.35 13.80 13.35
C SER A 158 -25.82 14.68 12.20
N THR A 159 -25.19 15.84 12.01
CA THR A 159 -25.72 16.88 11.12
C THR A 159 -24.98 17.00 9.78
N TRP A 160 -23.82 16.36 9.62
CA TRP A 160 -22.93 16.52 8.46
C TRP A 160 -22.68 17.99 8.13
N SER A 161 -22.39 18.80 9.14
CA SER A 161 -22.33 20.25 9.01
C SER A 161 -21.31 20.91 9.94
N LYS A 162 -20.98 22.17 9.67
CA LYS A 162 -20.04 22.95 10.49
C LYS A 162 -20.80 23.54 11.69
N GLN A 163 -20.27 23.35 12.88
CA GLN A 163 -20.85 23.76 14.15
C GLN A 163 -19.90 24.72 14.85
N LEU A 164 -20.42 25.88 15.27
CA LEU A 164 -19.66 26.85 16.05
C LEU A 164 -19.62 26.41 17.51
N LYS A 165 -18.43 26.35 18.09
CA LYS A 165 -18.20 26.03 19.51
C LYS A 165 -17.47 27.21 20.16
N GLU A 166 -18.20 27.93 21.01
CA GLU A 166 -17.65 29.04 21.80
C GLU A 166 -16.94 28.51 23.05
N ALA A 167 -15.92 29.23 23.51
CA ALA A 167 -15.15 28.93 24.72
C ALA A 167 -14.61 27.49 24.81
N PHE A 168 -14.35 26.85 23.66
CA PHE A 168 -13.83 25.50 23.60
C PHE A 168 -12.34 25.48 23.99
N SER A 169 -11.99 24.55 24.88
CA SER A 169 -10.60 24.28 25.28
C SER A 169 -10.05 23.14 24.45
N PHE A 170 -9.09 23.44 23.59
CA PHE A 170 -8.31 22.50 22.81
C PHE A 170 -7.03 22.15 23.59
N GLU A 171 -6.89 20.89 24.00
CA GLU A 171 -5.67 20.42 24.67
C GLU A 171 -4.69 19.86 23.63
N ASP A 172 -3.44 20.35 23.64
CA ASP A 172 -2.44 20.01 22.63
C ASP A 172 -2.08 18.51 22.62
N MET A 173 -2.26 17.80 23.73
CA MET A 173 -2.04 16.35 23.77
C MET A 173 -2.95 15.57 22.81
N TYR A 174 -4.11 16.13 22.46
CA TYR A 174 -5.06 15.52 21.52
C TYR A 174 -4.88 16.03 20.09
N LEU A 175 -3.91 16.90 19.82
CA LEU A 175 -3.55 17.31 18.47
C LEU A 175 -2.86 16.15 17.74
N GLU A 176 -3.33 15.79 16.54
CA GLU A 176 -2.57 14.92 15.64
C GLU A 176 -1.47 15.71 14.90
N ASP A 177 -0.28 15.76 15.50
CA ASP A 177 0.89 16.43 14.90
C ASP A 177 1.70 15.54 13.94
N GLU A 178 1.49 14.23 13.92
CA GLU A 178 2.35 13.37 13.10
C GLU A 178 1.92 13.35 11.62
N ILE A 179 2.80 13.89 10.78
CA ILE A 179 3.06 13.38 9.44
C ILE A 179 4.40 12.65 9.55
N THR A 180 4.43 11.49 10.19
CA THR A 180 5.64 10.64 10.17
C THR A 180 5.86 10.22 8.72
N THR A 181 6.91 10.81 8.13
CA THR A 181 7.44 10.52 6.78
C THR A 181 7.77 9.06 6.57
#